data_AF-A0A9E0T2Q4-F1
#
_entry.id   AF-A0A9E0T2Q4-F1
#
_cell.length_a   1.000
_cell.length_b   1.000
_cell.length_c   1.000
_cell.angle_alpha   90.00
_cell.angle_beta   90.00
_cell.angle_gamma   90.00
#
_symmetry.space_group_name_H-M   'P 1'
#
loop_
_entity.id
_entity.type
_entity.pdbx_description
1 polymer ?
#
loop_
_entity_poly.entity_id
_entity_poly.type
_entity_poly.pdbx_seq_one_letter_code
_entity_poly.pdbx_strand_id
1 'polypeptide(L)'
;MTSAAARLDLRLNRADKARIARAADLRGVALSAFVRDAVLREADSVMAANLTVTLSAEESRRFLKVLDAPFLPNARLKKALARVGRA
;
A
#
# COMPACT_ATOMS: atom_id res chain seq x y z
N MET A 1 -18.48 14.71 5.70
CA MET A 1 -18.36 14.90 4.24
C MET A 1 -19.06 13.74 3.56
N THR A 2 -20.17 13.98 2.89
CA THR A 2 -20.86 12.93 2.11
C THR A 2 -20.00 12.64 0.88
N SER A 3 -19.26 11.54 0.90
CA SER A 3 -18.46 11.11 -0.26
C SER A 3 -19.39 10.80 -1.42
N ALA A 4 -19.20 11.47 -2.55
CA ALA A 4 -19.93 11.15 -3.78
C ALA A 4 -19.54 9.74 -4.23
N ALA A 5 -20.53 8.90 -4.54
CA ALA A 5 -20.28 7.56 -5.04
C ALA A 5 -19.53 7.62 -6.39
N ALA A 6 -18.32 7.07 -6.44
CA ALA A 6 -17.53 6.90 -7.66
C ALA A 6 -17.84 5.53 -8.31
N ARG A 7 -17.94 5.50 -9.64
CA ARG A 7 -18.22 4.27 -10.41
C ARG A 7 -16.92 3.70 -11.00
N LEU A 8 -16.83 2.38 -11.01
CA LEU A 8 -15.75 1.64 -11.68
C LEU A 8 -16.38 0.76 -12.77
N ASP A 9 -16.07 1.05 -14.03
CA ASP A 9 -16.54 0.27 -15.18
C ASP A 9 -15.46 -0.72 -15.62
N LEU A 10 -15.80 -2.01 -15.68
CA LEU A 10 -14.88 -3.09 -16.02
C LEU A 10 -15.42 -3.88 -17.23
N ARG A 11 -14.63 -3.94 -18.31
CA ARG A 11 -14.95 -4.77 -19.48
C ARG A 11 -14.32 -6.15 -19.29
N LEU A 12 -15.15 -7.18 -19.30
CA LEU A 12 -14.76 -8.58 -19.15
C LEU A 12 -15.24 -9.39 -20.36
N ASN A 13 -14.46 -10.39 -20.75
CA ASN A 13 -15.00 -11.42 -21.64
C ASN A 13 -16.03 -12.29 -20.87
N ARG A 14 -16.77 -13.11 -21.61
CA ARG A 14 -17.84 -13.95 -21.02
C ARG A 14 -17.30 -14.98 -20.02
N ALA A 15 -16.14 -15.57 -20.29
CA ALA A 15 -15.56 -16.61 -19.46
C ALA A 15 -15.14 -16.05 -18.08
N ASP A 16 -14.47 -14.91 -18.06
CA ASP A 16 -14.05 -14.24 -16.83
C ASP A 16 -15.26 -13.81 -16.00
N LYS A 17 -16.27 -13.19 -16.65
CA LYS A 17 -17.49 -12.81 -15.96
C LYS A 17 -18.19 -14.02 -15.31
N ALA A 18 -18.29 -15.14 -16.03
CA ALA A 18 -18.91 -16.35 -15.51
C ALA A 18 -18.12 -16.95 -14.32
N ARG A 19 -16.78 -16.95 -14.41
CA ARG A 19 -15.91 -17.42 -13.33
C ARG A 19 -16.06 -16.57 -12.06
N ILE A 20 -16.08 -15.25 -12.20
CA ILE A 20 -16.23 -14.32 -11.07
C ILE A 20 -17.64 -14.43 -10.47
N ALA A 21 -18.69 -14.52 -11.31
CA ALA A 21 -20.06 -14.73 -10.84
C ALA A 21 -20.18 -16.00 -10.01
N ARG A 22 -19.65 -17.13 -10.50
CA ARG A 22 -19.63 -18.38 -9.74
C ARG A 22 -18.91 -18.26 -8.40
N ALA A 23 -17.80 -17.52 -8.34
CA ALA A 23 -17.07 -17.30 -7.11
C ALA A 23 -17.86 -16.45 -6.09
N ALA A 24 -18.58 -15.44 -6.57
CA ALA A 24 -19.48 -14.62 -5.76
C ALA A 24 -20.65 -15.46 -5.22
N ASP A 25 -21.26 -16.30 -6.07
CA ASP A 25 -22.35 -17.21 -5.68
C ASP A 25 -21.90 -18.20 -4.60
N LEU A 26 -20.71 -18.80 -4.76
CA LEU A 26 -20.13 -19.71 -3.76
C LEU A 26 -19.82 -19.01 -2.41
N ARG A 27 -19.53 -17.71 -2.44
CA ARG A 27 -19.34 -16.88 -1.25
C ARG A 27 -20.66 -16.37 -0.66
N GLY A 28 -21.79 -16.54 -1.36
CA GLY A 28 -23.10 -16.04 -0.94
C GLY A 28 -23.21 -14.51 -0.95
N VAL A 29 -22.45 -13.84 -1.82
CA VAL A 29 -22.42 -12.36 -1.89
C VAL A 29 -22.75 -11.88 -3.30
N ALA A 30 -23.22 -10.63 -3.42
CA ALA A 30 -23.43 -10.02 -4.71
C ALA A 30 -22.13 -9.89 -5.51
N LEU A 31 -22.20 -10.07 -6.84
CA LEU A 31 -21.05 -9.98 -7.75
C LEU A 31 -20.25 -8.67 -7.58
N SER A 32 -20.93 -7.53 -7.46
CA SER A 32 -20.28 -6.23 -7.28
C SER A 32 -19.53 -6.14 -5.94
N ALA A 33 -20.10 -6.68 -4.87
CA ALA A 33 -19.45 -6.74 -3.56
C ALA A 33 -18.21 -7.64 -3.60
N PHE A 34 -18.34 -8.83 -4.21
CA PHE A 34 -17.21 -9.75 -4.41
C PHE A 34 -16.04 -9.10 -5.15
N VAL A 35 -16.34 -8.42 -6.28
CA VAL A 35 -15.32 -7.74 -7.09
C VAL A 35 -14.67 -6.61 -6.30
N ARG A 36 -15.46 -5.76 -5.63
CA ARG A 36 -14.93 -4.66 -4.81
C ARG A 36 -13.99 -5.18 -3.73
N ASP A 37 -14.41 -6.20 -2.98
CA ASP A 37 -13.62 -6.71 -1.86
C ASP A 37 -12.35 -7.42 -2.35
N ALA A 38 -12.40 -8.08 -3.51
CA ALA A 38 -11.22 -8.67 -4.13
C ALA A 38 -10.22 -7.60 -4.60
N VAL A 39 -10.70 -6.54 -5.25
CA VAL A 39 -9.85 -5.43 -5.72
C VAL A 39 -9.22 -4.68 -4.54
N LEU A 40 -9.98 -4.42 -3.46
CA LEU A 40 -9.44 -3.75 -2.27
C LEU A 40 -8.36 -4.59 -1.57
N ARG A 41 -8.57 -5.90 -1.43
CA ARG A 41 -7.54 -6.78 -0.87
C ARG A 41 -6.24 -6.76 -1.69
N GLU A 42 -6.36 -6.76 -3.01
CA GLU A 42 -5.18 -6.67 -3.88
C GLU A 42 -4.50 -5.30 -3.77
N ALA A 43 -5.28 -4.22 -3.74
CA ALA A 43 -4.75 -2.87 -3.54
C ALA A 43 -3.99 -2.75 -2.20
N ASP A 44 -4.57 -3.27 -1.12
CA ASP A 44 -3.93 -3.27 0.20
C ASP A 44 -2.64 -4.09 0.21
N SER A 45 -2.62 -5.24 -0.47
CA SER A 45 -1.42 -6.08 -0.63
C SER A 45 -0.30 -5.34 -1.37
N VAL A 46 -0.62 -4.70 -2.50
CA VAL A 46 0.34 -3.89 -3.28
C VAL A 46 0.87 -2.72 -2.45
N MET A 47 -0.02 -2.01 -1.73
CA MET A 47 0.40 -0.92 -0.84
C MET A 47 1.30 -1.42 0.28
N ALA A 48 0.95 -2.52 0.94
CA ALA A 48 1.75 -3.10 2.01
C ALA A 48 3.15 -3.46 1.52
N ALA A 49 3.26 -4.09 0.35
CA ALA A 49 4.53 -4.50 -0.24
C ALA A 49 5.44 -3.33 -0.62
N ASN A 50 4.89 -2.19 -1.02
CA ASN A 50 5.68 -1.06 -1.55
C ASN A 50 5.88 0.08 -0.55
N LEU A 51 4.98 0.24 0.41
CA LEU A 51 4.98 1.38 1.34
C LEU A 51 5.40 0.99 2.76
N THR A 52 5.54 -0.30 3.05
CA THR A 52 5.86 -0.77 4.40
C THR A 52 7.26 -1.35 4.44
N VAL A 53 8.05 -0.91 5.42
CA VAL A 53 9.32 -1.56 5.78
C VAL A 53 9.07 -2.41 7.01
N THR A 54 9.16 -3.73 6.85
CA THR A 54 9.05 -4.65 8.00
C THR A 54 10.43 -4.84 8.59
N LEU A 55 10.58 -4.50 9.87
CA LEU A 55 11.81 -4.68 10.63
C LEU A 55 11.66 -5.89 11.55
N SER A 56 12.71 -6.71 11.67
CA SER A 56 12.83 -7.68 12.77
C SER A 56 12.84 -6.97 14.12
N ALA A 57 12.62 -7.71 15.22
CA ALA A 57 12.66 -7.13 16.56
C ALA A 57 14.01 -6.45 16.87
N GLU A 58 15.12 -6.99 16.36
CA GLU A 58 16.44 -6.39 16.53
C GLU A 58 16.63 -5.11 15.71
N GLU A 59 16.19 -5.12 14.45
CA GLU A 59 16.22 -3.95 13.58
C GLU A 59 15.32 -2.84 14.10
N SER A 60 14.13 -3.17 14.60
CA SER A 60 13.20 -2.24 15.24
C SER A 60 13.85 -1.58 16.46
N ARG A 61 14.47 -2.36 17.36
CA ARG A 61 15.21 -1.82 18.52
C ARG A 61 16.35 -0.89 18.11
N ARG A 62 17.12 -1.27 17.08
CA ARG A 62 18.19 -0.42 16.53
C ARG A 62 17.64 0.87 15.93
N PHE A 63 16.56 0.77 15.16
CA PHE A 63 15.91 1.91 14.51
C PHE A 63 15.37 2.89 15.55
N LEU A 64 14.62 2.43 16.56
CA LEU A 64 14.12 3.27 17.65
C LEU A 64 15.26 3.96 18.42
N LYS A 65 16.32 3.22 18.77
CA LYS A 65 17.50 3.80 19.43
C LYS A 65 18.16 4.92 18.62
N VAL A 66 18.14 4.83 17.28
CA VAL A 66 18.67 5.88 16.40
C VAL A 66 17.72 7.08 16.33
N LEU A 67 16.40 6.87 16.37
CA LEU A 67 15.43 7.97 16.41
C LEU A 67 15.52 8.78 17.72
N ASP A 68 15.83 8.13 18.84
CA ASP A 68 16.03 8.80 20.13
C ASP A 68 17.37 9.55 20.23
N ALA A 69 18.31 9.24 19.34
CA ALA A 69 19.64 9.85 19.34
C ALA A 69 19.65 11.21 18.61
N PRO A 70 20.51 12.16 19.00
CA PRO A 70 20.66 13.41 18.29
C PRO A 70 21.17 13.17 16.86
N PHE A 71 20.66 13.95 15.89
CA PHE A 71 21.08 13.87 14.50
C PHE A 71 22.54 14.35 14.34
N LEU A 72 23.45 13.40 14.09
CA LEU A 72 24.87 13.66 13.88
C LEU A 72 25.29 13.24 12.46
N PRO A 73 25.12 14.11 11.45
CA PRO A 73 25.44 13.78 10.07
C PRO A 73 26.94 13.60 9.87
N ASN A 74 27.33 12.59 9.08
CA ASN A 74 28.72 12.38 8.70
C ASN A 74 29.23 13.49 7.74
N ALA A 75 30.54 13.56 7.53
CA ALA A 75 31.16 14.61 6.71
C ALA A 75 30.61 14.67 5.27
N ARG A 76 30.29 13.51 4.67
CA ARG A 76 29.70 13.44 3.32
C ARG A 76 28.28 14.02 3.29
N LEU A 77 27.45 13.68 4.26
CA LEU A 77 26.08 14.18 4.38
C LEU A 77 26.06 15.69 4.69
N LYS A 78 26.95 16.17 5.57
CA LYS A 78 27.12 17.62 5.82
C LYS A 78 27.43 18.39 4.53
N LYS A 79 28.36 17.88 3.72
CA LYS A 79 28.71 18.49 2.42
C LYS A 79 27.53 18.49 1.44
N ALA A 80 26.76 17.40 1.40
CA ALA A 80 25.57 17.30 0.55
C ALA A 80 24.47 18.30 0.97
N LEU A 81 24.16 18.38 2.26
CA LEU A 81 23.18 19.33 2.81
C LEU A 81 23.57 20.79 2.53
N ALA A 82 24.85 21.14 2.72
CA ALA A 82 25.37 22.47 2.42
C ALA A 82 25.27 22.85 0.93
N ARG A 83 25.23 21.87 0.02
CA ARG A 83 25.03 22.11 -1.41
C ARG A 83 23.57 22.40 -1.75
N VAL A 84 22.62 21.72 -1.09
CA VAL A 84 21.18 21.94 -1.32
C VAL A 84 20.74 23.27 -0.73
N GLY A 85 21.22 23.66 0.45
CA GLY A 85 20.85 24.94 1.08
C GLY A 85 21.48 26.20 0.44
N ARG A 86 22.26 26.05 -0.63
CA ARG A 86 22.85 27.16 -1.40
C ARG A 86 22.19 27.37 -2.76
N ALA A 87 21.25 26.50 -3.15
CA ALA A 87 20.39 26.65 -4.33
C ALA A 87 19.09 27.33 -3.92
#